data_AF-A0A941N2W0-F1
#
_entry.id   AF-A0A941N2W0-F1
#
_cell.length_a   1.000
_cell.length_b   1.000
_cell.length_c   1.000
_cell.angle_alpha   90.00
_cell.angle_beta   90.00
_cell.angle_gamma   90.00
#
_symmetry.space_group_name_H-M   'P 1'
#
loop_
_entity.id
_entity.type
_entity.pdbx_description
1 polymer ?
#
loop_
_entity_poly.entity_id
_entity_poly.type
_entity_poly.pdbx_seq_one_letter_code
_entity_poly.pdbx_strand_id
1 'polypeptide(L)'
;EGEQAPLTVRMVSRTWDVHYDIGGGSRIPRISESKARTLAELRAAGIGVRRALMVHDNTLRANDLFDVVLTSIDPDVLLNIAHICGKQNSADENECTKNLKLDIERAAHVGREISVHTVQDDPGPAVVQLAVENEYDLIILDRAPTVADGREPAWHQYVHEHASCAVCVLGLPTIQREVVDKTPSFQAGNAVTKSPPR
;
A
#
# COMPACT_ATOMS: atom_id res chain seq x y z
N GLU A 1 15.47 -22.10 24.63
CA GLU A 1 14.80 -20.99 23.94
C GLU A 1 13.33 -21.04 24.33
N GLY A 2 12.74 -19.92 24.78
CA GLY A 2 11.35 -19.87 25.24
C GLY A 2 10.44 -19.52 24.08
N GLU A 3 9.60 -20.46 23.65
CA GLU A 3 8.59 -20.24 22.62
C GLU A 3 7.54 -19.25 23.17
N GLN A 4 7.38 -18.09 22.52
CA GLN A 4 6.37 -17.10 22.91
C GLN A 4 4.98 -17.64 22.57
N ALA A 5 4.34 -18.28 23.54
CA ALA A 5 2.96 -18.71 23.41
C ALA A 5 2.02 -17.48 23.43
N PRO A 6 0.98 -17.43 22.57
CA PRO A 6 0.01 -16.35 22.56
C PRO A 6 -0.73 -16.27 23.90
N LEU A 7 -0.85 -15.05 24.43
CA LEU A 7 -1.45 -14.76 25.73
C LEU A 7 -2.87 -14.21 25.55
N THR A 8 -3.89 -14.96 25.94
CA THR A 8 -5.27 -14.44 25.98
C THR A 8 -5.52 -13.72 27.30
N VAL A 9 -5.75 -12.40 27.24
CA VAL A 9 -6.22 -11.61 28.38
C VAL A 9 -7.75 -11.61 28.36
N ARG A 10 -8.36 -12.12 29.44
CA ARG A 10 -9.80 -12.04 29.65
C ARG A 10 -10.11 -10.97 30.71
N MET A 11 -10.91 -9.99 30.34
CA MET A 11 -11.40 -8.94 31.25
C MET A 11 -12.87 -9.20 31.55
N VAL A 12 -13.18 -9.51 32.81
CA VAL A 12 -14.54 -9.80 33.27
C VAL A 12 -15.03 -8.71 34.21
N SER A 13 -16.20 -8.17 33.91
CA SER A 13 -16.97 -7.17 34.66
C SER A 13 -18.38 -7.73 34.93
N ARG A 14 -19.15 -7.07 35.82
CA ARG A 14 -20.58 -7.39 36.03
C ARG A 14 -21.42 -7.21 34.75
N THR A 15 -20.97 -6.37 33.83
CA THR A 15 -21.69 -6.07 32.59
C THR A 15 -21.01 -6.65 31.36
N TRP A 16 -19.67 -6.75 31.32
CA TRP A 16 -18.92 -7.07 30.10
C TRP A 16 -17.93 -8.23 30.34
N ASP A 17 -17.75 -9.08 29.33
CA ASP A 17 -16.73 -10.14 29.28
C ASP A 17 -16.00 -10.00 27.95
N VAL A 18 -14.76 -9.53 27.98
CA VAL A 18 -13.95 -9.21 26.80
C VAL A 18 -12.72 -10.09 26.76
N HIS A 19 -12.44 -10.64 25.58
CA HIS A 19 -11.27 -11.47 25.31
C HIS A 19 -10.33 -10.70 24.38
N TYR A 20 -9.07 -10.57 24.77
CA TYR A 20 -8.03 -9.88 24.01
C TYR A 20 -6.80 -10.77 23.89
N ASP A 21 -6.52 -11.25 22.68
CA ASP A 21 -5.36 -12.09 22.41
C ASP A 21 -4.12 -11.23 22.18
N ILE A 22 -3.20 -11.22 23.15
CA ILE A 22 -1.89 -10.57 23.06
C ILE A 22 -0.90 -11.57 22.46
N GLY A 23 -0.43 -11.29 21.24
CA GLY A 23 0.47 -12.20 20.51
C GLY A 23 -0.24 -13.39 19.86
N GLY A 24 -1.56 -13.55 20.04
CA GLY A 24 -2.38 -14.43 19.22
C GLY A 24 -2.81 -13.66 17.98
N GLY A 25 -2.07 -13.82 16.87
CA GLY A 25 -2.37 -13.13 15.61
C GLY A 25 -3.84 -13.25 15.19
N SER A 26 -4.30 -12.32 14.33
CA SER A 26 -5.69 -12.21 13.89
C SER A 26 -6.31 -13.57 13.53
N ARG A 27 -7.33 -13.97 14.29
CA ARG A 27 -8.08 -15.21 14.07
C ARG A 27 -9.36 -14.91 13.31
N ILE A 28 -9.52 -15.50 12.13
CA ILE A 28 -10.69 -15.29 11.28
C ILE A 28 -11.65 -16.47 11.47
N PRO A 29 -12.85 -16.26 12.04
CA PRO A 29 -13.86 -17.31 12.11
C PRO A 29 -14.44 -17.57 10.71
N ARG A 30 -14.42 -18.83 10.26
CA ARG A 30 -15.18 -19.27 9.07
C ARG A 30 -16.53 -19.81 9.53
N ILE A 31 -17.60 -19.50 8.80
CA ILE A 31 -19.00 -19.90 9.12
C ILE A 31 -19.16 -21.42 9.27
N SER A 32 -18.30 -22.21 8.62
CA SER A 32 -18.32 -23.68 8.65
C SER A 32 -17.36 -24.32 9.66
N GLU A 33 -16.52 -23.55 10.36
CA GLU A 33 -15.47 -24.09 11.24
C GLU A 33 -15.77 -23.78 12.71
N SER A 34 -15.61 -24.78 13.59
CA SER A 34 -15.81 -24.62 15.04
C SER A 34 -14.69 -23.85 15.73
N LYS A 35 -13.54 -23.67 15.05
CA LYS A 35 -12.36 -23.00 15.59
C LYS A 35 -11.84 -21.96 14.60
N ALA A 36 -11.69 -20.72 15.05
CA ALA A 36 -11.09 -19.66 14.27
C ALA A 36 -9.61 -19.96 14.02
N ARG A 37 -9.18 -19.79 12.76
CA ARG A 37 -7.81 -20.05 12.30
C ARG A 37 -7.03 -18.75 12.20
N THR A 38 -5.73 -18.81 12.46
CA THR A 38 -4.84 -17.65 12.26
C THR A 38 -4.63 -17.39 10.75
N LEU A 39 -4.18 -16.19 10.39
CA LEU A 39 -3.79 -15.88 9.01
C LEU A 39 -2.71 -16.82 8.47
N ALA A 40 -1.72 -17.15 9.29
CA ALA A 40 -0.65 -18.09 8.93
C ALA A 40 -1.22 -19.49 8.64
N GLU A 41 -2.15 -19.97 9.46
CA GLU A 41 -2.81 -21.27 9.22
C GLU A 41 -3.64 -21.27 7.94
N LEU A 42 -4.33 -20.18 7.63
CA LEU A 42 -5.08 -20.03 6.38
C LEU A 42 -4.12 -20.08 5.19
N ARG A 43 -3.03 -19.32 5.22
CA ARG A 43 -2.01 -19.33 4.17
C ARG A 43 -1.40 -20.71 4.01
N ALA A 44 -1.06 -21.41 5.09
CA ALA A 44 -0.50 -22.77 5.04
C ALA A 44 -1.44 -23.75 4.32
N ALA A 45 -2.76 -23.57 4.43
CA ALA A 45 -3.76 -24.35 3.70
C ALA A 45 -4.06 -23.82 2.28
N GLY A 46 -3.26 -22.90 1.76
CA GLY A 46 -3.43 -22.34 0.41
C GLY A 46 -4.55 -21.29 0.33
N ILE A 47 -4.99 -20.74 1.45
CA ILE A 47 -6.05 -19.74 1.52
C ILE A 47 -5.44 -18.37 1.78
N GLY A 48 -5.61 -17.44 0.84
CA GLY A 48 -5.16 -16.05 0.94
C GLY A 48 -3.97 -15.75 0.04
N VAL A 49 -3.46 -14.52 0.16
CA VAL A 49 -2.34 -14.01 -0.64
C VAL A 49 -1.03 -14.35 0.08
N ARG A 50 -0.06 -14.91 -0.66
CA ARG A 50 1.32 -15.13 -0.21
C ARG A 50 2.31 -14.25 -0.98
N ARG A 51 2.03 -14.01 -2.27
CA ARG A 51 2.86 -13.19 -3.15
C ARG A 51 2.02 -12.12 -3.82
N ALA A 52 2.40 -10.86 -3.66
CA ALA A 52 1.76 -9.71 -4.27
C ALA A 52 2.73 -9.02 -5.24
N LEU A 53 2.20 -8.66 -6.40
CA LEU A 53 2.88 -7.87 -7.42
C LEU A 53 2.20 -6.50 -7.51
N MET A 54 2.91 -5.44 -7.18
CA MET A 54 2.43 -4.06 -7.34
C MET A 54 3.01 -3.44 -8.61
N VAL A 55 2.17 -2.80 -9.42
CA VAL A 55 2.65 -2.01 -10.56
C VAL A 55 3.08 -0.62 -10.11
N HIS A 56 4.25 -0.17 -10.57
CA HIS A 56 4.84 1.13 -10.25
C HIS A 56 5.35 1.80 -11.52
N ASP A 57 4.95 3.05 -11.78
CA ASP A 57 5.29 3.80 -13.00
C ASP A 57 6.18 5.02 -12.71
N ASN A 58 6.87 5.02 -11.55
CA ASN A 58 7.73 6.12 -11.06
C ASN A 58 7.01 7.46 -10.83
N THR A 59 5.68 7.50 -10.91
CA THR A 59 4.91 8.72 -10.57
C THR A 59 4.81 8.91 -9.06
N LEU A 60 4.58 10.16 -8.62
CA LEU A 60 4.30 10.43 -7.19
C LEU A 60 3.09 9.63 -6.68
N ARG A 61 2.13 9.36 -7.57
CA ARG A 61 0.94 8.60 -7.24
C ARG A 61 1.24 7.13 -7.00
N ALA A 62 2.15 6.55 -7.79
CA ALA A 62 2.65 5.20 -7.51
C ALA A 62 3.40 5.12 -6.17
N ASN A 63 4.12 6.17 -5.75
CA ASN A 63 4.73 6.21 -4.41
C ASN A 63 3.68 6.24 -3.29
N ASP A 64 2.61 7.03 -3.45
CA ASP A 64 1.51 7.07 -2.48
C ASP A 64 0.83 5.70 -2.40
N LEU A 65 0.62 5.04 -3.56
CA LEU A 65 0.12 3.67 -3.60
C LEU A 65 1.07 2.71 -2.88
N PHE A 66 2.37 2.87 -3.08
CA PHE A 66 3.38 2.03 -2.46
C PHE A 66 3.34 2.14 -0.95
N ASP A 67 3.23 3.35 -0.40
CA ASP A 67 3.11 3.57 1.04
C ASP A 67 1.84 2.92 1.62
N VAL A 68 0.71 3.04 0.91
CA VAL A 68 -0.54 2.38 1.32
C VAL A 68 -0.38 0.86 1.31
N VAL A 69 0.21 0.30 0.24
CA VAL A 69 0.42 -1.15 0.09
C VAL A 69 1.37 -1.67 1.16
N LEU A 70 2.50 -1.00 1.37
CA LEU A 70 3.53 -1.37 2.34
C LEU A 70 2.98 -1.43 3.77
N THR A 71 2.08 -0.51 4.12
CA THR A 71 1.47 -0.41 5.46
C THR A 71 0.22 -1.26 5.64
N SER A 72 -0.46 -1.65 4.56
CA SER A 72 -1.74 -2.38 4.64
C SER A 72 -1.60 -3.88 4.46
N ILE A 73 -0.59 -4.34 3.73
CA ILE A 73 -0.38 -5.77 3.50
C ILE A 73 0.31 -6.39 4.72
N ASP A 74 -0.04 -7.63 5.02
CA ASP A 74 0.60 -8.42 6.08
C ASP A 74 2.13 -8.52 5.85
N PRO A 75 2.97 -8.37 6.90
CA PRO A 75 4.43 -8.50 6.80
C PRO A 75 4.92 -9.80 6.14
N ASP A 76 4.18 -10.90 6.29
CA ASP A 76 4.54 -12.22 5.76
C ASP A 76 4.21 -12.40 4.27
N VAL A 77 3.58 -11.42 3.64
CA VAL A 77 3.29 -11.43 2.19
C VAL A 77 4.47 -10.84 1.45
N LEU A 78 5.03 -11.63 0.53
CA LEU A 78 6.11 -11.20 -0.35
C LEU A 78 5.57 -10.14 -1.31
N LEU A 79 6.11 -8.92 -1.24
CA LEU A 79 5.74 -7.80 -2.08
C LEU A 79 6.86 -7.52 -3.08
N ASN A 80 6.55 -7.63 -4.37
CA ASN A 80 7.47 -7.28 -5.45
C ASN A 80 6.83 -6.20 -6.35
N ILE A 81 7.68 -5.53 -7.13
CA ILE A 81 7.30 -4.41 -7.97
C ILE A 81 7.46 -4.77 -9.46
N ALA A 82 6.42 -4.54 -10.25
CA ALA A 82 6.50 -4.45 -11.70
C ALA A 82 6.70 -2.97 -12.08
N HIS A 83 7.91 -2.59 -12.44
CA HIS A 83 8.24 -1.21 -12.82
C HIS A 83 7.99 -0.99 -14.31
N ILE A 84 7.01 -0.17 -14.66
CA ILE A 84 6.72 0.18 -16.06
C ILE A 84 7.62 1.35 -16.47
N CYS A 85 8.60 1.07 -17.32
CA CYS A 85 9.47 2.10 -17.88
C CYS A 85 8.76 2.76 -19.07
N GLY A 86 8.43 4.04 -18.97
CA GLY A 86 7.83 4.79 -20.08
C GLY A 86 8.81 4.91 -21.26
N LYS A 87 8.29 4.95 -22.50
CA LYS A 87 9.06 5.25 -23.73
C LYS A 87 9.52 6.72 -23.81
N GLN A 88 10.07 7.27 -22.72
CA GLN A 88 10.66 8.60 -22.74
C GLN A 88 12.09 8.44 -23.28
N ASN A 89 12.37 9.08 -24.42
CA ASN A 89 13.68 9.16 -25.08
C ASN A 89 14.73 9.95 -24.26
N SER A 90 14.64 9.97 -22.93
CA SER A 90 15.60 10.66 -22.07
C SER A 90 16.73 9.70 -21.74
N ALA A 91 17.94 10.07 -22.17
CA ALA A 91 19.19 9.34 -22.02
C ALA A 91 19.68 9.13 -20.56
N ASP A 92 18.82 9.36 -19.56
CA ASP A 92 19.13 9.25 -18.15
C ASP A 92 18.23 8.21 -17.47
N GLU A 93 18.68 6.95 -17.48
CA GLU A 93 18.08 5.82 -16.73
C GLU A 93 17.92 6.12 -15.22
N ASN A 94 18.71 7.08 -14.71
CA ASN A 94 18.67 7.50 -13.32
C ASN A 94 17.42 8.31 -12.94
N GLU A 95 16.80 9.04 -13.88
CA GLU A 95 15.60 9.84 -13.57
C GLU A 95 14.34 8.96 -13.52
N CYS A 96 14.25 7.98 -14.42
CA CYS A 96 13.12 7.04 -14.50
C CYS A 96 13.01 6.09 -13.30
N THR A 97 14.05 5.98 -12.47
CA THR A 97 14.08 5.07 -11.30
C THR A 97 14.21 5.79 -9.96
N LYS A 98 14.26 7.14 -9.96
CA LYS A 98 14.57 7.90 -8.74
C LYS A 98 13.56 7.66 -7.62
N ASN A 99 12.26 7.72 -7.92
CA ASN A 99 11.24 7.55 -6.90
C ASN A 99 11.14 6.10 -6.45
N LEU A 100 11.22 5.16 -7.40
CA LEU A 100 11.28 3.73 -7.11
C LEU A 100 12.43 3.38 -6.14
N LYS A 101 13.63 3.94 -6.34
CA LYS A 101 14.77 3.68 -5.45
C LYS A 101 14.48 4.10 -4.01
N LEU A 102 13.85 5.26 -3.80
CA LEU A 102 13.44 5.72 -2.48
C LEU A 102 12.42 4.76 -1.85
N ASP A 103 11.49 4.23 -2.64
CA ASP A 103 10.48 3.27 -2.16
C ASP A 103 11.12 1.95 -1.70
N ILE A 104 12.08 1.43 -2.48
CA ILE A 104 12.85 0.23 -2.11
C ILE A 104 13.64 0.46 -0.82
N GLU A 105 14.32 1.60 -0.71
CA GLU A 105 15.04 1.97 0.51
C GLU A 105 14.09 2.04 1.72
N ARG A 106 12.90 2.66 1.55
CA ARG A 106 11.89 2.74 2.63
C ARG A 106 11.40 1.36 3.06
N ALA A 107 11.16 0.44 2.12
CA ALA A 107 10.79 -0.93 2.44
C ALA A 107 11.90 -1.67 3.20
N ALA A 108 13.16 -1.49 2.81
CA ALA A 108 14.29 -2.09 3.51
C ALA A 108 14.38 -1.62 4.97
N HIS A 109 14.08 -0.34 5.26
CA HIS A 109 14.06 0.19 6.63
C HIS A 109 12.99 -0.45 7.53
N VAL A 110 11.90 -0.97 6.95
CA VAL A 110 10.86 -1.71 7.69
C VAL A 110 11.06 -3.22 7.63
N GLY A 111 12.24 -3.68 7.19
CA GLY A 111 12.58 -5.10 7.13
C GLY A 111 11.88 -5.86 6.01
N ARG A 112 11.42 -5.18 4.96
CA ARG A 112 10.84 -5.81 3.77
C ARG A 112 11.83 -5.79 2.60
N GLU A 113 12.14 -6.98 2.11
CA GLU A 113 12.87 -7.16 0.86
C GLU A 113 11.90 -7.07 -0.32
N ILE A 114 12.27 -6.27 -1.33
CA ILE A 114 11.46 -6.05 -2.52
C ILE A 114 12.31 -6.36 -3.75
N SER A 115 11.82 -7.26 -4.60
CA SER A 115 12.37 -7.47 -5.93
C SER A 115 11.65 -6.58 -6.93
N VAL A 116 12.42 -6.02 -7.88
CA VAL A 116 11.89 -5.19 -8.96
C VAL A 116 12.05 -5.92 -10.28
N HIS A 117 10.94 -6.02 -11.02
CA HIS A 117 10.89 -6.52 -12.39
C HIS A 117 10.60 -5.36 -13.32
N THR A 118 11.56 -5.03 -14.17
CA THR A 118 11.36 -3.99 -15.19
C THR A 118 10.49 -4.55 -16.32
N VAL A 119 9.36 -3.90 -16.56
CA VAL A 119 8.46 -4.18 -17.66
C VAL A 119 8.73 -3.15 -18.76
N GLN A 120 9.22 -3.64 -19.90
CA GLN A 120 9.42 -2.86 -21.11
C GLN A 120 8.35 -3.24 -22.12
N ASP A 121 7.82 -2.23 -22.83
CA ASP A 121 6.73 -2.41 -23.79
C ASP A 121 5.46 -3.06 -23.19
N ASP A 122 4.42 -3.17 -24.00
CA ASP A 122 3.05 -3.61 -23.68
C ASP A 122 2.80 -4.14 -22.24
N PRO A 123 2.45 -3.27 -21.28
CA PRO A 123 2.45 -3.63 -19.86
C PRO A 123 1.39 -4.66 -19.49
N GLY A 124 0.30 -4.77 -20.26
CA GLY A 124 -0.79 -5.69 -19.96
C GLY A 124 -0.33 -7.15 -20.00
N PRO A 125 0.06 -7.67 -21.17
CA PRO A 125 0.59 -9.03 -21.31
C PRO A 125 1.83 -9.28 -20.46
N ALA A 126 2.75 -8.32 -20.37
CA ALA A 126 3.98 -8.49 -19.61
C ALA A 126 3.74 -8.66 -18.10
N VAL A 127 2.82 -7.88 -17.51
CA VAL A 127 2.44 -8.04 -16.09
C VAL A 127 1.73 -9.37 -15.86
N VAL A 128 0.84 -9.80 -16.76
CA VAL A 128 0.16 -11.09 -16.65
C VAL A 128 1.16 -12.26 -16.75
N GLN A 129 2.11 -12.19 -17.68
CA GLN A 129 3.14 -13.20 -17.82
C GLN A 129 4.03 -13.26 -16.57
N LEU A 130 4.46 -12.10 -16.06
CA LEU A 130 5.23 -12.02 -14.83
C LEU A 130 4.49 -12.61 -13.63
N ALA A 131 3.17 -12.37 -13.56
CA ALA A 131 2.28 -12.93 -12.54
C ALA A 131 2.29 -14.46 -12.55
N VAL A 132 2.23 -15.07 -13.74
CA VAL A 132 2.24 -16.52 -13.93
C VAL A 132 3.62 -17.13 -13.65
N GLU A 133 4.68 -16.57 -14.22
CA GLU A 133 6.06 -17.11 -14.10
C GLU A 133 6.55 -17.15 -12.65
N ASN A 134 6.09 -16.20 -11.86
CA ASN A 134 6.47 -16.05 -10.46
C ASN A 134 5.31 -16.36 -9.52
N GLU A 135 4.26 -17.05 -9.99
CA GLU A 135 3.17 -17.57 -9.14
C GLU A 135 2.61 -16.53 -8.15
N TYR A 136 2.36 -15.31 -8.62
CA TYR A 136 1.78 -14.26 -7.79
C TYR A 136 0.29 -14.53 -7.55
N ASP A 137 -0.18 -14.33 -6.32
CA ASP A 137 -1.58 -14.55 -5.92
C ASP A 137 -2.43 -13.26 -6.02
N LEU A 138 -1.77 -12.10 -6.09
CA LEU A 138 -2.39 -10.79 -6.11
C LEU A 138 -1.61 -9.84 -7.03
N ILE A 139 -2.30 -9.17 -7.95
CA ILE A 139 -1.79 -8.01 -8.69
C ILE A 139 -2.46 -6.75 -8.13
N ILE A 140 -1.66 -5.73 -7.83
CA ILE A 140 -2.13 -4.45 -7.31
C ILE A 140 -1.89 -3.39 -8.36
N LEU A 141 -2.99 -2.79 -8.80
CA LEU A 141 -3.00 -1.71 -9.78
C LEU A 141 -3.49 -0.43 -9.12
N ASP A 142 -2.96 0.67 -9.60
CA ASP A 142 -3.48 1.98 -9.24
C ASP A 142 -4.77 2.28 -10.02
N ARG A 143 -5.79 2.82 -9.37
CA ARG A 143 -6.98 3.31 -10.09
C ARG A 143 -6.64 4.62 -10.78
N ALA A 144 -6.41 4.66 -12.09
CA ALA A 144 -6.08 5.92 -12.77
C ALA A 144 -7.08 7.05 -12.40
N PRO A 145 -6.62 8.28 -12.09
CA PRO A 145 -7.52 9.39 -11.85
C PRO A 145 -8.34 9.58 -13.13
N THR A 146 -9.66 9.67 -12.96
CA THR A 146 -10.66 9.86 -14.02
C THR A 146 -10.18 10.96 -14.98
N VAL A 147 -9.56 10.56 -16.10
CA VAL A 147 -9.38 11.43 -17.26
C VAL A 147 -10.79 11.75 -17.77
N ALA A 148 -10.97 12.82 -18.56
CA ALA A 148 -12.27 13.36 -18.96
C ALA A 148 -13.33 12.34 -19.46
N ASP A 149 -12.91 11.16 -19.92
CA ASP A 149 -13.78 10.07 -20.42
C ASP A 149 -14.05 8.93 -19.42
N GLY A 150 -13.48 8.98 -18.21
CA GLY A 150 -13.70 8.00 -17.14
C GLY A 150 -13.27 6.56 -17.43
N ARG A 151 -12.50 6.34 -18.50
CA ARG A 151 -12.09 5.02 -18.96
C ARG A 151 -10.73 4.62 -18.38
N GLU A 152 -10.65 3.41 -17.83
CA GLU A 152 -9.38 2.82 -17.39
C GLU A 152 -8.43 2.61 -18.58
N PRO A 153 -7.10 2.64 -18.36
CA PRO A 153 -6.14 2.31 -19.41
C PRO A 153 -6.41 0.91 -19.96
N ALA A 154 -6.36 0.74 -21.29
CA ALA A 154 -6.69 -0.52 -21.96
C ALA A 154 -5.87 -1.72 -21.42
N TRP A 155 -4.63 -1.47 -20.99
CA TRP A 155 -3.79 -2.51 -20.41
C TRP A 155 -4.21 -2.92 -18.99
N HIS A 156 -4.84 -2.04 -18.18
CA HIS A 156 -5.42 -2.44 -16.89
C HIS A 156 -6.57 -3.43 -17.13
N GLN A 157 -7.42 -3.13 -18.11
CA GLN A 157 -8.51 -4.01 -18.52
C GLN A 157 -7.95 -5.37 -18.97
N TYR A 158 -6.88 -5.38 -19.77
CA TYR A 158 -6.23 -6.63 -20.17
C TYR A 158 -5.77 -7.46 -18.96
N VAL A 159 -5.12 -6.85 -17.97
CA VAL A 159 -4.69 -7.54 -16.74
C VAL A 159 -5.89 -8.11 -16.00
N HIS A 160 -6.98 -7.34 -15.84
CA HIS A 160 -8.18 -7.82 -15.17
C HIS A 160 -8.83 -9.01 -15.89
N GLU A 161 -8.81 -9.04 -17.22
CA GLU A 161 -9.41 -10.09 -18.04
C GLU A 161 -8.56 -11.36 -18.14
N HIS A 162 -7.22 -11.24 -18.06
CA HIS A 162 -6.29 -12.33 -18.36
C HIS A 162 -5.43 -12.79 -17.17
N ALA A 163 -5.45 -12.08 -16.04
CA ALA A 163 -4.70 -12.49 -14.86
C ALA A 163 -5.19 -13.84 -14.34
N SER A 164 -4.25 -14.71 -13.98
CA SER A 164 -4.52 -16.01 -13.34
C SER A 164 -4.86 -15.88 -11.85
N CYS A 165 -4.72 -14.69 -11.27
CA CYS A 165 -4.84 -14.43 -9.84
C CYS A 165 -5.71 -13.20 -9.55
N ALA A 166 -5.89 -12.88 -8.26
CA ALA A 166 -6.73 -11.76 -7.87
C ALA A 166 -6.13 -10.43 -8.34
N VAL A 167 -6.97 -9.54 -8.86
CA VAL A 167 -6.56 -8.18 -9.24
C VAL A 167 -7.25 -7.19 -8.31
N CYS A 168 -6.46 -6.37 -7.62
CA CYS A 168 -6.94 -5.33 -6.73
C CYS A 168 -6.60 -3.96 -7.32
N VAL A 169 -7.63 -3.16 -7.60
CA VAL A 169 -7.48 -1.79 -8.10
C VAL A 169 -7.72 -0.83 -6.94
N LEU A 170 -6.68 -0.10 -6.52
CA LEU A 170 -6.75 0.79 -5.37
C LEU A 170 -7.00 2.25 -5.78
N GLY A 171 -8.09 2.81 -5.27
CA GLY A 171 -8.38 4.23 -5.36
C GLY A 171 -7.75 4.99 -4.20
N LEU A 172 -6.76 5.82 -4.50
CA LEU A 172 -6.15 6.69 -3.49
C LEU A 172 -7.03 7.91 -3.20
N PRO A 173 -7.11 8.36 -1.93
CA PRO A 173 -7.87 9.56 -1.58
C PRO A 173 -7.28 10.77 -2.31
N THR A 174 -8.16 11.60 -2.87
CA THR A 174 -7.74 12.88 -3.46
C THR A 174 -7.37 13.83 -2.31
N ILE A 175 -6.08 14.01 -2.04
CA ILE A 175 -5.63 14.99 -1.05
C ILE A 175 -6.06 16.37 -1.56
N GLN A 176 -7.05 16.99 -0.93
CA GLN A 176 -7.37 18.39 -1.20
C GLN A 176 -6.24 19.24 -0.62
N ARG A 177 -5.28 19.62 -1.47
CA ARG A 177 -4.20 20.55 -1.12
C ARG A 177 -4.74 21.97 -1.04
N GLU A 178 -5.53 22.25 -0.01
CA GLU A 178 -5.73 23.62 0.47
C GLU A 178 -6.12 23.58 1.95
N VAL A 179 -5.11 23.61 2.84
CA VAL A 179 -5.36 24.07 4.20
C VAL A 179 -5.45 25.58 4.10
N VAL A 180 -6.66 26.10 3.85
CA VAL A 180 -6.93 27.53 4.03
C VAL A 180 -6.77 27.80 5.52
N ASP A 181 -5.63 28.38 5.87
CA ASP A 181 -5.34 28.84 7.22
C ASP A 181 -6.32 29.97 7.56
N LYS A 182 -7.50 29.61 8.08
CA LYS A 182 -8.53 30.55 8.54
C LYS A 182 -8.20 31.06 9.94
N THR A 183 -6.94 31.32 10.23
CA THR A 183 -6.56 31.99 11.47
C THR A 183 -6.88 33.48 11.29
N PRO A 184 -7.92 34.04 11.94
CA PRO A 184 -8.17 35.47 11.87
C PRO A 184 -6.99 36.18 12.54
N SER A 185 -6.26 36.97 11.76
CA SER A 185 -5.24 37.86 12.31
C SER A 185 -5.92 38.91 13.18
N PHE A 186 -5.75 38.77 14.50
CA PHE A 186 -6.13 39.78 15.47
C PHE A 186 -5.27 41.03 15.21
N GLN A 187 -5.84 42.06 14.61
CA GLN A 187 -5.21 43.38 14.53
C GLN A 187 -5.20 44.00 15.93
N ALA A 188 -4.07 43.87 16.64
CA ALA A 188 -3.81 44.61 17.86
C ALA A 188 -3.66 46.10 17.51
N GLY A 189 -4.59 46.90 18.03
CA GLY A 189 -4.71 48.33 17.77
C GLY A 189 -3.51 49.16 18.25
N ASN A 190 -3.32 50.26 17.53
CA ASN A 190 -2.45 51.38 17.84
C ASN A 190 -2.50 51.79 19.32
N ALA A 191 -1.36 51.75 20.01
CA ALA A 191 -1.13 52.51 21.22
C ALA A 191 0.10 53.40 21.03
N VAL A 192 -0.18 54.66 20.74
CA VAL A 192 0.74 55.80 20.77
C VAL A 192 1.22 56.02 22.20
N THR A 193 2.52 56.03 22.46
CA THR A 193 3.07 56.78 23.59
C THR A 193 4.35 57.51 23.21
N LYS A 194 4.28 58.83 23.44
CA LYS A 194 5.31 59.84 23.20
C LYS A 194 6.47 59.68 24.18
N SER A 195 7.69 59.81 23.69
CA SER A 195 8.88 60.11 24.51
C SER A 195 8.81 61.53 25.08
N PRO A 196 9.40 61.76 26.27
CA PRO A 196 10.00 63.04 26.58
C PRO A 196 11.50 62.91 26.97
N PRO A 197 12.23 64.04 27.03
CA PRO A 197 13.64 64.08 26.66
C PRO A 197 14.63 64.19 27.83
N ARG A 198 15.88 63.78 27.50
CA ARG A 198 17.18 63.94 28.17
C ARG A 198 17.41 63.24 29.50
#